data_AF-A0A5B8MFV1-F1
#
_entry.id   AF-A0A5B8MFV1-F1
#
_cell.length_a   1.000
_cell.length_b   1.000
_cell.length_c   1.000
_cell.angle_alpha   90.00
_cell.angle_beta   90.00
_cell.angle_gamma   90.00
#
_symmetry.space_group_name_H-M   'P 1'
#
loop_
_entity.id
_entity.type
_entity.pdbx_description
1 polymer ?
#
loop_
_entity_poly.entity_id
_entity_poly.type
_entity_poly.pdbx_seq_one_letter_code
_entity_poly.pdbx_strand_id
1 'polypeptide(L)'
;MAGSLGFELDRSKHFDEIWRTSPGEGDNIVGVVGFGSLLSEKSARSTFDSVLNFRLGRVTNYRRIFSHVAPIFLERGIAKRETKEMASLSVEEGTEADSIVVSLFDMKAEEVPAFIAREEEYRFVAVQPKELDGTASEGLHVMCVASCDEDFISNYGKERFMERYGRYDIERVWADDLLPCPVYLRHCVLAAEKMGSACHDSFLDYTYLADRKTSIRNYLADRPEILTELPPDHLAERYGG
;
A
#
# COMPACT_ATOMS: atom_id res chain seq x y z
N MET A 1 -2.99 -25.23 7.36
CA MET A 1 -3.49 -24.75 6.06
C MET A 1 -4.59 -23.74 6.31
N ALA A 2 -4.21 -22.49 6.54
CA ALA A 2 -5.13 -21.39 6.71
C ALA A 2 -4.47 -20.17 6.08
N GLY A 3 -4.73 -19.96 4.78
CA GLY A 3 -4.55 -18.64 4.20
C GLY A 3 -5.43 -17.63 4.95
N SER A 4 -5.15 -16.34 4.80
CA SER A 4 -6.08 -15.33 5.31
C SER A 4 -7.46 -15.59 4.69
N LEU A 5 -8.46 -15.87 5.52
CA LEU A 5 -9.85 -15.85 5.08
C LEU A 5 -10.13 -14.46 4.53
N GLY A 6 -10.59 -14.38 3.28
CA GLY A 6 -10.84 -13.11 2.63
C GLY A 6 -11.70 -13.21 1.38
N PHE A 7 -12.26 -12.07 0.98
CA PHE A 7 -13.06 -11.92 -0.22
C PHE A 7 -12.87 -10.51 -0.81
N GLU A 8 -13.18 -10.34 -2.09
CA GLU A 8 -13.07 -9.05 -2.77
C GLU A 8 -14.22 -8.12 -2.35
N LEU A 9 -13.87 -6.87 -2.02
CA LEU A 9 -14.82 -5.82 -1.68
C LEU A 9 -15.15 -4.99 -2.92
N ASP A 10 -16.43 -4.85 -3.21
CA ASP A 10 -16.91 -4.01 -4.30
C ASP A 10 -16.89 -2.54 -3.87
N ARG A 11 -16.38 -1.63 -4.70
CA ARG A 11 -16.29 -0.20 -4.33
C ARG A 11 -17.65 0.45 -4.05
N SER A 12 -18.72 -0.14 -4.56
CA SER A 12 -20.10 0.32 -4.43
C SER A 12 -20.94 -0.51 -3.47
N LYS A 13 -20.45 -1.67 -3.00
CA LYS A 13 -21.21 -2.66 -2.20
C LYS A 13 -20.29 -3.43 -1.25
N HIS A 14 -20.82 -3.99 -0.18
CA HIS A 14 -20.10 -4.92 0.73
C HIS A 14 -19.06 -4.28 1.67
N PHE A 15 -18.66 -3.01 1.51
CA PHE A 15 -17.77 -2.37 2.48
C PHE A 15 -18.37 -2.33 3.90
N ASP A 16 -19.70 -2.25 4.00
CA ASP A 16 -20.45 -2.32 5.24
C ASP A 16 -20.45 -3.70 5.90
N GLU A 17 -20.15 -4.77 5.15
CA GLU A 17 -20.06 -6.14 5.70
C GLU A 17 -18.87 -6.32 6.64
N ILE A 18 -17.85 -5.46 6.54
CA ILE A 18 -16.67 -5.50 7.41
C ILE A 18 -16.70 -4.42 8.51
N TRP A 19 -17.81 -3.69 8.65
CA TRP A 19 -17.94 -2.70 9.71
C TRP A 19 -18.07 -3.38 11.07
N ARG A 20 -17.48 -2.75 12.08
CA ARG A 20 -17.61 -3.14 13.48
C ARG A 20 -17.88 -1.92 14.34
N THR A 21 -18.42 -2.14 15.53
CA THR A 21 -18.67 -1.06 16.48
C THR A 21 -17.42 -0.80 17.31
N SER A 22 -17.00 0.46 17.42
CA SER A 22 -15.86 0.85 18.24
C SER A 22 -16.14 0.57 19.72
N PRO A 23 -15.14 0.05 20.48
CA PRO A 23 -15.29 -0.08 21.92
C PRO A 23 -15.45 1.31 22.57
N GLY A 24 -16.57 1.54 23.24
CA GLY A 24 -16.81 2.74 24.06
C GLY A 24 -17.69 3.82 23.42
N GLU A 25 -17.41 4.23 22.18
CA GLU A 25 -18.13 5.34 21.52
C GLU A 25 -19.36 4.87 20.72
N GLY A 26 -19.40 3.60 20.30
CA GLY A 26 -20.52 3.06 19.53
C GLY A 26 -20.50 3.43 18.04
N ASP A 27 -19.44 4.11 17.57
CA ASP A 27 -19.24 4.47 16.17
C ASP A 27 -18.94 3.23 15.32
N ASN A 28 -19.38 3.24 14.05
CA ASN A 28 -18.96 2.23 13.09
C ASN A 28 -17.54 2.53 12.62
N ILE A 29 -16.67 1.51 12.67
CA ILE A 29 -15.27 1.57 12.26
C ILE A 29 -14.95 0.42 11.29
N VAL A 30 -13.88 0.60 10.55
CA VAL A 30 -13.34 -0.37 9.58
C VAL A 30 -11.86 -0.55 9.83
N GLY A 31 -11.42 -1.80 9.97
CA GLY A 31 -10.00 -2.13 10.06
C GLY A 31 -9.31 -1.93 8.72
N VAL A 32 -8.08 -1.39 8.72
CA VAL A 32 -7.27 -1.09 7.54
C VAL A 32 -5.91 -1.77 7.67
N VAL A 33 -5.43 -2.34 6.56
CA VAL A 33 -4.08 -2.89 6.43
C VAL A 33 -3.17 -1.89 5.69
N GLY A 34 -2.21 -1.31 6.40
CA GLY A 34 -1.18 -0.44 5.80
C GLY A 34 0.13 -1.19 5.55
N PHE A 35 0.59 -1.25 4.29
CA PHE A 35 1.75 -2.06 3.88
C PHE A 35 2.93 -1.26 3.29
N GLY A 36 2.73 0.01 2.96
CA GLY A 36 3.73 0.91 2.39
C GLY A 36 4.04 2.09 3.29
N SER A 37 3.83 3.31 2.80
CA SER A 37 3.94 4.53 3.62
C SER A 37 3.10 4.47 4.90
N LEU A 38 1.94 3.80 4.86
CA LEU A 38 1.05 3.62 6.01
C LEU A 38 1.64 2.73 7.13
N LEU A 39 2.79 2.08 6.94
CA LEU A 39 3.55 1.47 8.04
C LEU A 39 3.94 2.50 9.11
N SER A 40 4.03 3.78 8.74
CA SER A 40 4.24 4.88 9.67
C SER A 40 2.91 5.42 10.20
N GLU A 41 2.72 5.40 11.53
CA GLU A 41 1.53 5.99 12.17
C GLU A 41 1.37 7.48 11.82
N LYS A 42 2.48 8.23 11.71
CA LYS A 42 2.46 9.63 11.24
C LYS A 42 1.89 9.74 9.83
N SER A 43 2.27 8.81 8.93
CA SER A 43 1.73 8.79 7.57
C SER A 43 0.25 8.42 7.56
N ALA A 44 -0.16 7.45 8.38
CA ALA A 44 -1.57 7.11 8.55
C ALA A 44 -2.39 8.32 9.05
N ARG A 45 -1.95 8.97 10.12
CA ARG A 45 -2.64 10.14 10.72
C ARG A 45 -2.65 11.40 9.85
N SER A 46 -1.78 11.49 8.84
CA SER A 46 -1.83 12.58 7.84
C SER A 46 -2.68 12.22 6.62
N THR A 47 -3.13 10.97 6.54
CA THR A 47 -3.92 10.43 5.42
C THR A 47 -5.38 10.24 5.79
N PHE A 48 -5.66 9.84 7.03
CA PHE A 48 -6.99 9.58 7.57
C PHE A 48 -7.29 10.57 8.69
N ASP A 49 -8.54 11.01 8.78
CA ASP A 49 -9.01 11.91 9.84
C ASP A 49 -9.09 11.16 11.17
N SER A 50 -9.39 9.86 11.13
CA SER A 50 -9.30 8.96 12.28
C SER A 50 -8.33 7.80 12.07
N VAL A 51 -7.44 7.62 13.05
CA VAL A 51 -6.56 6.46 13.17
C VAL A 51 -6.62 5.99 14.62
N LEU A 52 -7.29 4.86 14.83
CA LEU A 52 -7.44 4.21 16.14
C LEU A 52 -6.70 2.86 16.12
N ASN A 53 -6.33 2.37 17.31
CA ASN A 53 -5.75 1.02 17.50
C ASN A 53 -4.55 0.69 16.58
N PHE A 54 -3.71 1.68 16.27
CA PHE A 54 -2.54 1.50 15.41
C PHE A 54 -1.55 0.52 16.05
N ARG A 55 -1.22 -0.55 15.32
CA ARG A 55 -0.31 -1.61 15.76
C ARG A 55 0.27 -2.36 14.56
N LEU A 56 1.18 -3.29 14.81
CA LEU A 56 1.70 -4.19 13.78
C LEU A 56 0.96 -5.53 13.78
N GLY A 57 0.83 -6.10 12.59
CA GLY A 57 0.34 -7.46 12.38
C GLY A 57 1.00 -8.12 11.18
N ARG A 58 0.44 -9.24 10.75
CA ARG A 58 0.90 -10.02 9.59
C ARG A 58 -0.26 -10.43 8.70
N VAL A 59 0.00 -10.43 7.41
CA VAL A 59 -0.89 -11.00 6.38
C VAL A 59 -0.09 -12.06 5.62
N THR A 60 -0.63 -13.28 5.57
CA THR A 60 -0.01 -14.45 4.91
C THR A 60 -0.56 -14.65 3.51
N ASN A 61 0.22 -15.26 2.62
CA ASN A 61 -0.10 -15.51 1.22
C ASN A 61 -0.14 -14.25 0.36
N TYR A 62 0.52 -13.18 0.81
CA TYR A 62 0.62 -11.92 0.10
C TYR A 62 2.05 -11.42 0.15
N ARG A 63 2.45 -10.73 -0.92
CA ARG A 63 3.74 -10.06 -1.03
C ARG A 63 3.56 -8.66 -1.57
N ARG A 64 4.52 -7.78 -1.26
CA ARG A 64 4.54 -6.43 -1.80
C ARG A 64 5.27 -6.40 -3.14
N ILE A 65 4.83 -5.51 -4.02
CA ILE A 65 5.43 -5.34 -5.35
C ILE A 65 5.43 -3.87 -5.76
N PHE A 66 6.54 -3.41 -6.34
CA PHE A 66 6.63 -2.12 -7.02
C PHE A 66 6.36 -2.30 -8.51
N SER A 67 5.09 -2.22 -8.93
CA SER A 67 4.68 -2.55 -10.32
C SER A 67 3.64 -1.61 -10.92
N HIS A 68 3.32 -0.47 -10.29
CA HIS A 68 2.36 0.47 -10.86
C HIS A 68 2.79 1.91 -10.74
N VAL A 69 2.41 2.73 -11.72
CA VAL A 69 2.66 4.18 -11.71
C VAL A 69 1.65 4.87 -10.80
N ALA A 70 2.11 5.65 -9.82
CA ALA A 70 1.24 6.56 -9.09
C ALA A 70 1.27 7.96 -9.72
N PRO A 71 0.14 8.53 -10.21
CA PRO A 71 0.09 9.86 -10.82
C PRO A 71 0.71 10.95 -9.95
N ILE A 72 0.54 10.81 -8.64
CA ILE A 72 1.04 11.78 -7.67
C ILE A 72 2.57 11.90 -7.66
N PHE A 73 3.31 10.87 -8.09
CA PHE A 73 4.77 10.94 -8.21
C PHE A 73 5.21 11.77 -9.41
N LEU A 74 4.43 11.74 -10.49
CA LEU A 74 4.64 12.57 -11.68
C LEU A 74 4.26 14.03 -11.37
N GLU A 75 3.12 14.26 -10.74
CA GLU A 75 2.66 15.60 -10.31
C GLU A 75 3.66 16.30 -9.40
N ARG A 76 4.32 15.53 -8.53
CA ARG A 76 5.32 16.02 -7.56
C ARG A 76 6.73 16.13 -8.12
N GLY A 77 6.96 15.67 -9.35
CA GLY A 77 8.30 15.67 -9.96
C GLY A 77 9.30 14.75 -9.25
N ILE A 78 8.85 13.67 -8.61
CA ILE A 78 9.72 12.67 -7.95
C ILE A 78 9.87 11.37 -8.73
N ALA A 79 9.05 11.17 -9.78
CA ALA A 79 9.20 10.09 -10.73
C ALA A 79 10.27 10.41 -11.78
N LYS A 80 11.16 9.45 -12.09
CA LYS A 80 12.17 9.57 -13.15
C LYS A 80 11.72 8.74 -14.36
N ARG A 81 11.18 9.40 -15.38
CA ARG A 81 10.52 8.73 -16.52
C ARG A 81 11.53 8.02 -17.43
N GLU A 82 12.69 8.63 -17.62
CA GLU A 82 13.77 8.16 -18.51
C GLU A 82 14.33 6.81 -18.04
N THR A 83 14.40 6.61 -16.72
CA THR A 83 14.89 5.40 -16.07
C THR A 83 13.77 4.47 -15.58
N LYS A 84 12.50 4.84 -15.82
CA LYS A 84 11.30 4.13 -15.34
C LYS A 84 11.20 4.01 -13.81
N GLU A 85 11.90 4.86 -13.06
CA GLU A 85 11.84 4.88 -11.59
C GLU A 85 10.63 5.68 -11.11
N MET A 86 9.46 5.07 -11.29
CA MET A 86 8.15 5.69 -11.05
C MET A 86 7.14 4.76 -10.40
N ALA A 87 7.54 3.52 -10.07
CA ALA A 87 6.67 2.57 -9.42
C ALA A 87 6.36 3.00 -7.98
N SER A 88 5.09 2.94 -7.65
CA SER A 88 4.55 2.88 -6.29
C SER A 88 4.37 1.42 -5.87
N LEU A 89 3.96 1.24 -4.62
CA LEU A 89 3.91 -0.03 -3.93
C LEU A 89 2.48 -0.55 -3.86
N SER A 90 2.28 -1.79 -4.28
CA SER A 90 1.04 -2.55 -4.14
C SER A 90 1.28 -3.87 -3.44
N VAL A 91 0.22 -4.61 -3.18
CA VAL A 91 0.25 -5.99 -2.69
C VAL A 91 -0.40 -6.91 -3.73
N GLU A 92 0.16 -8.08 -3.97
CA GLU A 92 -0.47 -9.12 -4.80
C GLU A 92 -0.49 -10.45 -4.05
N GLU A 93 -1.32 -11.38 -4.50
CA GLU A 93 -1.32 -12.75 -4.00
C GLU A 93 0.06 -13.38 -4.22
N GLY A 94 0.56 -14.01 -3.16
CA GLY A 94 1.81 -14.75 -3.14
C GLY A 94 1.58 -16.25 -2.97
N THR A 95 2.63 -16.93 -2.55
CA THR A 95 2.63 -18.35 -2.18
C THR A 95 2.33 -18.51 -0.69
N GLU A 96 2.09 -19.75 -0.24
CA GLU A 96 1.90 -20.04 1.19
C GLU A 96 3.11 -19.69 2.07
N ALA A 97 4.29 -19.50 1.46
CA ALA A 97 5.50 -19.07 2.17
C ALA A 97 5.58 -17.55 2.36
N ASP A 98 4.78 -16.77 1.61
CA ASP A 98 4.79 -15.33 1.67
C ASP A 98 4.03 -14.83 2.91
N SER A 99 4.66 -13.91 3.67
CA SER A 99 4.08 -13.33 4.87
C SER A 99 4.65 -11.94 5.11
N ILE A 100 3.80 -10.93 4.97
CA ILE A 100 4.20 -9.53 5.13
C ILE A 100 3.78 -9.00 6.50
N VAL A 101 4.71 -8.32 7.18
CA VAL A 101 4.41 -7.48 8.34
C VAL A 101 3.82 -6.16 7.84
N VAL A 102 2.70 -5.80 8.44
CA VAL A 102 1.86 -4.66 8.07
C VAL A 102 1.51 -3.86 9.32
N SER A 103 1.04 -2.65 9.13
CA SER A 103 0.30 -1.91 10.15
C SER A 103 -1.18 -2.27 10.08
N LEU A 104 -1.82 -2.35 11.24
CA LEU A 104 -3.25 -2.51 11.43
C LEU A 104 -3.75 -1.32 12.22
N PHE A 105 -4.81 -0.68 11.74
CA PHE A 105 -5.48 0.41 12.45
C PHE A 105 -6.94 0.48 12.03
N ASP A 106 -7.74 1.23 12.76
CA ASP A 106 -9.13 1.48 12.43
C ASP A 106 -9.32 2.91 11.93
N MET A 107 -10.16 3.05 10.91
CA MET A 107 -10.77 4.32 10.49
C MET A 107 -12.26 4.30 10.79
N LYS A 108 -12.89 5.47 10.95
CA LYS A 108 -14.34 5.58 11.01
C LYS A 108 -14.96 5.19 9.67
N ALA A 109 -16.11 4.51 9.72
CA ALA A 109 -16.81 4.05 8.52
C ALA A 109 -17.24 5.21 7.60
N GLU A 110 -17.44 6.41 8.14
CA GLU A 110 -17.74 7.62 7.37
C GLU A 110 -16.60 8.05 6.43
N GLU A 111 -15.36 7.61 6.68
CA GLU A 111 -14.19 7.90 5.85
C GLU A 111 -14.04 6.94 4.67
N VAL A 112 -14.80 5.84 4.63
CA VAL A 112 -14.74 4.82 3.55
C VAL A 112 -14.85 5.44 2.15
N PRO A 113 -15.79 6.37 1.87
CA PRO A 113 -15.87 6.99 0.54
C PRO A 113 -14.60 7.76 0.15
N ALA A 114 -14.00 8.49 1.09
CA ALA A 114 -12.75 9.23 0.85
C ALA A 114 -11.57 8.28 0.63
N PHE A 115 -11.51 7.17 1.40
CA PHE A 115 -10.53 6.11 1.21
C PHE A 115 -10.64 5.47 -0.19
N ILE A 116 -11.84 5.08 -0.62
CA ILE A 116 -12.07 4.48 -1.95
C ILE A 116 -11.69 5.44 -3.07
N ALA A 117 -12.01 6.74 -2.93
CA ALA A 117 -11.69 7.76 -3.93
C ALA A 117 -10.18 8.03 -4.03
N ARG A 118 -9.45 7.88 -2.91
CA ARG A 118 -8.00 8.04 -2.86
C ARG A 118 -7.26 6.86 -3.48
N GLU A 119 -7.74 5.64 -3.25
CA GLU A 119 -7.10 4.38 -3.69
C GLU A 119 -7.73 3.88 -5.01
N GLU A 120 -7.94 4.79 -5.97
CA GLU A 120 -8.67 4.52 -7.22
C GLU A 120 -7.98 3.49 -8.12
N GLU A 121 -6.66 3.32 -8.02
CA GLU A 121 -5.89 2.36 -8.80
C GLU A 121 -5.99 0.92 -8.28
N TYR A 122 -6.37 0.70 -7.01
CA TYR A 122 -6.29 -0.63 -6.38
C TYR A 122 -7.62 -1.39 -6.38
N ARG A 123 -7.58 -2.72 -6.30
CA ARG A 123 -8.73 -3.49 -5.81
C ARG A 123 -8.71 -3.53 -4.29
N PHE A 124 -9.86 -3.83 -3.70
CA PHE A 124 -10.01 -3.95 -2.25
C PHE A 124 -10.34 -5.39 -1.88
N VAL A 125 -9.67 -5.92 -0.87
CA VAL A 125 -10.00 -7.22 -0.30
C VAL A 125 -10.23 -7.09 1.19
N ALA A 126 -11.20 -7.81 1.72
CA ALA A 126 -11.34 -8.06 3.13
C ALA A 126 -10.40 -9.22 3.50
N VAL A 127 -9.53 -9.03 4.48
CA VAL A 127 -8.65 -10.08 5.01
C VAL A 127 -8.77 -10.14 6.52
N GLN A 128 -8.51 -11.31 7.10
CA GLN A 128 -8.26 -11.44 8.54
C GLN A 128 -6.75 -11.53 8.81
N PRO A 129 -6.10 -10.44 9.24
CA PRO A 129 -4.69 -10.46 9.64
C PRO A 129 -4.47 -11.26 10.91
N LYS A 130 -3.21 -11.55 11.21
CA LYS A 130 -2.76 -12.02 12.52
C LYS A 130 -2.04 -10.91 13.25
N GLU A 131 -2.18 -10.85 14.57
CA GLU A 131 -1.31 -10.05 15.42
C GLU A 131 0.12 -10.63 15.38
N LEU A 132 1.12 -9.88 15.86
CA LEU A 132 2.52 -10.33 15.81
C LEU A 132 2.81 -11.59 16.64
N ASP A 133 2.00 -11.88 17.65
CA ASP A 133 2.06 -13.11 18.45
C ASP A 133 1.40 -14.32 17.75
N GLY A 134 0.80 -14.12 16.57
CA GLY A 134 0.16 -15.14 15.76
C GLY A 134 -1.32 -15.34 16.04
N THR A 135 -1.90 -14.64 17.01
CA THR A 135 -3.35 -14.65 17.24
C THR A 135 -4.09 -13.98 16.08
N ALA A 136 -5.34 -14.39 15.82
CA ALA A 136 -6.13 -13.74 14.78
C ALA A 136 -6.52 -12.33 15.23
N SER A 137 -6.40 -11.37 14.32
CA SER A 137 -6.89 -10.02 14.58
C SER A 137 -8.41 -10.03 14.69
N GLU A 138 -8.93 -9.11 15.50
CA GLU A 138 -10.37 -8.91 15.63
C GLU A 138 -10.93 -8.40 14.29
N GLY A 139 -11.95 -9.07 13.76
CA GLY A 139 -12.66 -8.66 12.56
C GLY A 139 -11.85 -8.73 11.26
N LEU A 140 -12.50 -8.38 10.17
CA LEU A 140 -11.90 -8.24 8.86
C LEU A 140 -11.34 -6.83 8.67
N HIS A 141 -10.26 -6.72 7.92
CA HIS A 141 -9.62 -5.46 7.57
C HIS A 141 -9.61 -5.31 6.06
N VAL A 142 -9.83 -4.09 5.56
CA VAL A 142 -9.64 -3.77 4.15
C VAL A 142 -8.15 -3.66 3.84
N MET A 143 -7.73 -4.28 2.74
CA MET A 143 -6.39 -4.16 2.18
C MET A 143 -6.50 -3.80 0.69
N CYS A 144 -5.72 -2.80 0.27
CA CYS A 144 -5.54 -2.50 -1.15
C CYS A 144 -4.62 -3.53 -1.80
N VAL A 145 -5.03 -4.08 -2.94
CA VAL A 145 -4.24 -5.04 -3.73
C VAL A 145 -4.13 -4.60 -5.18
N ALA A 146 -3.17 -5.17 -5.89
CA ALA A 146 -2.92 -4.91 -7.29
C ALA A 146 -4.17 -5.17 -8.14
N SER A 147 -4.35 -4.31 -9.13
CA SER A 147 -5.44 -4.33 -10.11
C SER A 147 -4.86 -4.32 -11.52
N CYS A 148 -5.64 -3.87 -12.50
CA CYS A 148 -5.21 -3.66 -13.86
C CYS A 148 -5.83 -2.38 -14.44
N ASP A 149 -5.35 -1.97 -15.61
CA ASP A 149 -5.85 -0.78 -16.31
C ASP A 149 -7.31 -0.97 -16.74
N GLU A 150 -7.70 -2.21 -17.10
CA GLU A 150 -9.07 -2.55 -17.48
C GLU A 150 -10.05 -2.33 -16.33
N ASP A 151 -9.69 -2.73 -15.11
CA ASP A 151 -10.49 -2.50 -13.91
C ASP A 151 -10.65 -0.99 -13.65
N PHE A 152 -9.56 -0.22 -13.77
CA PHE A 152 -9.61 1.22 -13.61
C PHE A 152 -10.57 1.85 -14.62
N ILE A 153 -10.44 1.49 -15.90
CA ILE A 153 -11.28 2.02 -16.98
C ILE A 153 -12.74 1.59 -16.80
N SER A 154 -12.99 0.37 -16.32
CA SER A 154 -14.35 -0.12 -16.02
C SER A 154 -15.00 0.69 -14.89
N ASN A 155 -14.25 1.00 -13.83
CA ASN A 155 -14.75 1.71 -12.66
C ASN A 155 -14.92 3.22 -12.89
N TYR A 156 -14.03 3.83 -13.68
CA TYR A 156 -13.89 5.29 -13.75
C TYR A 156 -14.01 5.88 -15.16
N GLY A 157 -14.00 5.04 -16.18
CA GLY A 157 -14.05 5.45 -17.58
C GLY A 157 -12.69 5.83 -18.17
N LYS A 158 -12.61 5.74 -19.49
CA LYS A 158 -11.38 6.05 -20.25
C LYS A 158 -10.98 7.52 -20.16
N GLU A 159 -11.94 8.44 -20.03
CA GLU A 159 -11.65 9.88 -19.92
C GLU A 159 -10.84 10.19 -18.66
N ARG A 160 -11.23 9.63 -17.51
CA ARG A 160 -10.50 9.76 -16.24
C ARG A 160 -9.11 9.15 -16.31
N PHE A 161 -8.97 8.01 -16.99
CA PHE A 161 -7.65 7.41 -17.24
C PHE A 161 -6.74 8.37 -18.02
N MET A 162 -7.23 8.96 -19.12
CA MET A 162 -6.45 9.90 -19.92
C MET A 162 -6.10 11.19 -19.16
N GLU A 163 -7.01 11.70 -18.34
CA GLU A 163 -6.78 12.86 -17.49
C GLU A 163 -5.66 12.59 -16.46
N ARG A 164 -5.69 11.43 -15.81
CA ARG A 164 -4.73 11.03 -14.77
C ARG A 164 -3.36 10.68 -15.35
N TYR A 165 -3.34 9.81 -16.36
CA TYR A 165 -2.14 9.12 -16.86
C TYR A 165 -1.73 9.59 -18.26
N GLY A 166 -2.70 9.78 -19.15
CA GLY A 166 -2.46 10.15 -20.55
C GLY A 166 -1.71 11.47 -20.71
N ARG A 167 -1.95 12.46 -19.84
CA ARG A 167 -1.20 13.73 -19.82
C ARG A 167 0.31 13.59 -19.55
N TYR A 168 0.74 12.43 -19.07
CA TYR A 168 2.14 12.08 -18.81
C TYR A 168 2.66 11.00 -19.76
N ASP A 169 1.96 10.74 -20.87
CA ASP A 169 2.25 9.67 -21.82
C ASP A 169 2.36 8.28 -21.15
N ILE A 170 1.60 8.07 -20.07
CA ILE A 170 1.52 6.76 -19.41
C ILE A 170 0.40 5.98 -20.08
N GLU A 171 0.78 5.06 -20.96
CA GLU A 171 -0.15 4.17 -21.66
C GLU A 171 -0.59 2.98 -20.80
N ARG A 172 0.24 2.60 -19.82
CA ARG A 172 -0.01 1.46 -18.93
C ARG A 172 0.35 1.82 -17.49
N VAL A 173 -0.58 1.65 -16.56
CA VAL A 173 -0.34 1.95 -15.14
C VAL A 173 0.36 0.78 -14.47
N TRP A 174 -0.15 -0.43 -14.67
CA TRP A 174 0.37 -1.68 -14.12
C TRP A 174 1.35 -2.34 -15.09
N ALA A 175 2.65 -2.35 -14.78
CA ALA A 175 3.68 -2.84 -15.68
C ALA A 175 4.81 -3.60 -14.97
N ASP A 176 5.39 -4.57 -15.68
CA ASP A 176 6.36 -5.53 -15.16
C ASP A 176 7.83 -5.07 -15.28
N ASP A 177 8.05 -3.88 -15.84
CA ASP A 177 9.38 -3.32 -16.14
C ASP A 177 9.61 -1.95 -15.49
N LEU A 178 8.78 -1.59 -14.52
CA LEU A 178 8.95 -0.37 -13.71
C LEU A 178 9.96 -0.59 -12.58
N LEU A 179 10.66 0.49 -12.23
CA LEU A 179 11.53 0.54 -11.06
C LEU A 179 10.88 1.39 -9.96
N PRO A 180 11.14 1.09 -8.66
CA PRO A 180 10.65 1.89 -7.55
C PRO A 180 11.03 3.36 -7.70
N CYS A 181 10.09 4.27 -7.44
CA CYS A 181 10.43 5.68 -7.24
C CYS A 181 11.41 5.79 -6.05
N PRO A 182 12.63 6.36 -6.21
CA PRO A 182 13.67 6.26 -5.18
C PRO A 182 13.27 6.95 -3.87
N VAL A 183 12.69 8.14 -3.98
CA VAL A 183 12.18 8.93 -2.83
C VAL A 183 11.11 8.14 -2.07
N TYR A 184 10.18 7.50 -2.78
CA TYR A 184 9.09 6.75 -2.16
C TYR A 184 9.58 5.42 -1.56
N LEU A 185 10.48 4.72 -2.25
CA LEU A 185 11.10 3.49 -1.73
C LEU A 185 11.84 3.78 -0.42
N ARG A 186 12.68 4.81 -0.40
CA ARG A 186 13.38 5.26 0.82
C ARG A 186 12.39 5.54 1.95
N HIS A 187 11.33 6.31 1.67
CA HIS A 187 10.30 6.63 2.68
C HIS A 187 9.68 5.37 3.29
N CYS A 188 9.34 4.38 2.46
CA CYS A 188 8.76 3.12 2.95
C CYS A 188 9.75 2.28 3.77
N VAL A 189 11.03 2.21 3.34
CA VAL A 189 12.08 1.50 4.07
C VAL A 189 12.29 2.11 5.45
N LEU A 190 12.41 3.44 5.54
CA LEU A 190 12.58 4.15 6.81
C LEU A 190 11.35 4.03 7.72
N ALA A 191 10.14 4.05 7.13
CA ALA A 191 8.92 3.77 7.88
C ALA A 191 8.95 2.36 8.50
N ALA A 192 9.34 1.35 7.72
CA ALA A 192 9.44 -0.03 8.20
C ALA A 192 10.55 -0.20 9.27
N GLU A 193 11.70 0.46 9.08
CA GLU A 193 12.81 0.46 10.03
C GLU A 193 12.40 1.02 11.40
N LYS A 194 11.70 2.16 11.42
CA LYS A 194 11.21 2.77 12.66
C LYS A 194 10.21 1.90 13.43
N MET A 195 9.50 1.01 12.73
CA MET A 195 8.57 0.07 13.34
C MET A 195 9.26 -1.17 13.93
N GLY A 196 10.57 -1.32 13.72
CA GLY A 196 11.39 -2.38 14.30
C GLY A 196 11.83 -3.45 13.29
N SER A 197 12.80 -4.27 13.70
CA SER A 197 13.49 -5.21 12.82
C SER A 197 12.55 -6.18 12.10
N ALA A 198 11.53 -6.71 12.78
CA ALA A 198 10.57 -7.62 12.15
C ALA A 198 9.81 -6.98 10.98
N CYS A 199 9.45 -5.70 11.10
CA CYS A 199 8.78 -4.96 10.03
C CYS A 199 9.76 -4.63 8.90
N HIS A 200 10.96 -4.17 9.26
CA HIS A 200 12.02 -3.85 8.33
C HIS A 200 12.47 -5.05 7.49
N ASP A 201 12.80 -6.18 8.12
CA ASP A 201 13.20 -7.40 7.43
C ASP A 201 12.08 -7.90 6.51
N SER A 202 10.84 -7.88 7.00
CA SER A 202 9.69 -8.21 6.15
C SER A 202 9.54 -7.27 4.96
N PHE A 203 9.83 -5.98 5.11
CA PHE A 203 9.79 -5.02 4.00
C PHE A 203 10.90 -5.31 2.99
N LEU A 204 12.11 -5.63 3.42
CA LEU A 204 13.22 -5.90 2.52
C LEU A 204 13.08 -7.25 1.80
N ASP A 205 12.58 -8.28 2.49
CA ASP A 205 12.57 -9.66 1.99
C ASP A 205 11.30 -10.06 1.24
N TYR A 206 10.15 -9.48 1.61
CA TYR A 206 8.84 -9.79 1.02
C TYR A 206 8.26 -8.60 0.24
N THR A 207 9.15 -7.74 -0.27
CA THR A 207 8.83 -6.73 -1.27
C THR A 207 9.72 -6.95 -2.48
N TYR A 208 9.12 -6.92 -3.67
CA TYR A 208 9.80 -7.21 -4.91
C TYR A 208 9.70 -6.06 -5.92
N LEU A 209 10.62 -6.04 -6.87
CA LEU A 209 10.47 -5.24 -8.09
C LEU A 209 9.34 -5.82 -8.96
N ALA A 210 8.99 -5.08 -10.02
CA ALA A 210 7.98 -5.48 -10.99
C ALA A 210 8.25 -6.87 -11.64
N ASP A 211 9.52 -7.29 -11.65
CA ASP A 211 9.96 -8.61 -12.13
C ASP A 211 9.55 -9.81 -11.24
N ARG A 212 9.03 -9.53 -10.02
CA ARG A 212 8.60 -10.51 -9.00
C ARG A 212 9.69 -11.47 -8.52
N LYS A 213 10.95 -11.11 -8.74
CA LYS A 213 12.12 -11.95 -8.45
C LYS A 213 13.13 -11.20 -7.59
N THR A 214 13.40 -9.95 -7.93
CA THR A 214 14.39 -9.14 -7.24
C THR A 214 13.75 -8.55 -5.99
N SER A 215 14.19 -8.99 -4.81
CA SER A 215 13.74 -8.42 -3.54
C SER A 215 14.30 -7.01 -3.34
N ILE A 216 13.62 -6.20 -2.53
CA ILE A 216 14.13 -4.87 -2.16
C ILE A 216 15.46 -4.96 -1.41
N ARG A 217 15.68 -6.02 -0.63
CA ARG A 217 17.00 -6.27 -0.02
C ARG A 217 18.11 -6.31 -1.07
N ASN A 218 17.95 -7.13 -2.10
CA ASN A 218 18.95 -7.28 -3.15
C ASN A 218 19.08 -6.01 -3.98
N TYR A 219 17.95 -5.38 -4.32
CA TYR A 219 17.95 -4.14 -5.07
C TYR A 219 18.69 -3.00 -4.37
N LEU A 220 18.50 -2.83 -3.05
CA LEU A 220 19.19 -1.80 -2.27
C LEU A 220 20.66 -2.14 -1.99
N ALA A 221 21.04 -3.42 -2.00
CA ALA A 221 22.44 -3.82 -1.92
C ALA A 221 23.22 -3.35 -3.16
N ASP A 222 22.59 -3.41 -4.34
CA ASP A 222 23.16 -2.92 -5.59
C ASP A 222 23.00 -1.40 -5.75
N ARG A 223 22.01 -0.80 -5.07
CA ARG A 223 21.65 0.62 -5.18
C ARG A 223 21.54 1.33 -3.81
N PRO A 224 22.61 1.35 -3.01
CA PRO A 224 22.58 1.94 -1.67
C PRO A 224 22.30 3.45 -1.69
N GLU A 225 22.57 4.14 -2.80
CA GLU A 225 22.33 5.58 -2.97
C GLU A 225 20.85 5.97 -2.78
N ILE A 226 19.92 5.04 -2.98
CA ILE A 226 18.48 5.27 -2.77
C ILE A 226 18.19 5.64 -1.31
N LEU A 227 18.92 5.05 -0.35
CA LEU A 227 18.70 5.33 1.08
C LEU A 227 19.15 6.73 1.49
N THR A 228 19.96 7.40 0.65
CA THR A 228 20.38 8.79 0.84
C THR A 228 19.66 9.79 -0.07
N GLU A 229 18.74 9.33 -0.93
CA GLU A 229 17.94 10.20 -1.80
C GLU A 229 17.01 11.06 -0.94
N LEU A 230 17.20 12.38 -0.96
CA LEU A 230 16.31 13.29 -0.24
C LEU A 230 15.12 13.68 -1.11
N PRO A 231 13.90 13.78 -0.54
CA PRO A 231 12.80 14.41 -1.26
C PRO A 231 13.11 15.89 -1.54
N PRO A 232 12.48 16.49 -2.57
CA PRO A 232 12.44 17.94 -2.71
C PRO A 232 11.98 18.62 -1.42
N ASP A 233 12.50 19.81 -1.10
CA ASP A 233 12.25 20.50 0.19
C ASP A 233 10.77 20.61 0.55
N HIS A 234 9.92 20.97 -0.43
CA HIS A 234 8.48 21.10 -0.25
C HIS A 234 7.74 19.77 0.07
N LEU A 235 8.44 18.64 -0.02
CA LEU A 235 7.96 17.29 0.28
C LEU A 235 8.72 16.63 1.45
N ALA A 236 9.64 17.34 2.10
CA ALA A 236 10.47 16.81 3.18
C ALA A 236 9.65 16.25 4.34
N GLU A 237 8.56 16.92 4.74
CA GLU A 237 7.69 16.43 5.81
C GLU A 237 6.94 15.14 5.43
N ARG A 238 6.68 14.95 4.14
CA ARG A 238 5.88 13.83 3.60
C ARG A 238 6.71 12.60 3.27
N TYR A 239 7.94 12.78 2.77
CA TYR A 239 8.81 11.70 2.30
C TYR A 239 10.18 11.67 3.00
N GLY A 240 10.34 12.39 4.12
CA GLY A 240 11.59 12.45 4.86
C GLY A 240 12.00 11.14 5.52
N GLY A 241 11.08 10.17 5.62
CA GLY A 241 11.20 8.97 6.44
C GLY A 241 10.72 9.22 7.86
#